data_AF-A0A653QVF1-F1
#
_entry.id   AF-A0A653QVF1-F1
#
_cell.length_a   1.000
_cell.length_b   1.000
_cell.length_c   1.000
_cell.angle_alpha   90.00
_cell.angle_beta   90.00
_cell.angle_gamma   90.00
#
_symmetry.space_group_name_H-M   'P 1'
#
loop_
_entity.id
_entity.type
_entity.pdbx_description
1 polymer ?
#
loop_
_entity_poly.entity_id
_entity_poly.type
_entity_poly.pdbx_seq_one_letter_code
_entity_poly.pdbx_strand_id
1 'polypeptide(L)'
;MIRQVTAAVGLTSIGGPAQTVRPLVYPMAEGAATKKYGRIDDRMREKIKGYSASSDTVGVFFGEDVFVAVGSILLITTFVDATYGLSLEPIDLALWAIPTGIAALIVHGGRLLLFDRRLDKMAADARADAPTLGAAA
;
A
#
# COMPACT_ATOMS: atom_id res chain seq x y z
N MET A 1 -1.22 -5.05 -2.41
CA MET A 1 -1.99 -6.25 -2.83
C MET A 1 -1.52 -7.48 -2.06
N ILE A 2 -0.34 -8.02 -2.34
CA ILE A 2 0.20 -9.21 -1.64
C ILE A 2 0.15 -9.03 -0.11
N ARG A 3 0.61 -7.88 0.39
CA ARG A 3 0.63 -7.56 1.82
C ARG A 3 -0.74 -7.58 2.50
N GLN A 4 -1.75 -7.05 1.82
CA GLN A 4 -3.11 -7.00 2.32
C GLN A 4 -3.72 -8.40 2.43
N VAL A 5 -3.45 -9.25 1.44
CA VAL A 5 -3.88 -10.65 1.48
C VAL A 5 -3.15 -11.43 2.59
N THR A 6 -1.85 -11.17 2.82
CA THR A 6 -1.13 -11.84 3.90
C THR A 6 -1.62 -11.41 5.28
N ALA A 7 -1.87 -10.11 5.48
CA ALA A 7 -2.42 -9.58 6.72
C ALA A 7 -3.86 -10.09 6.97
N ALA A 8 -4.69 -10.17 5.92
CA ALA A 8 -6.07 -10.68 6.03
C ALA A 8 -6.16 -12.16 6.45
N VAL A 9 -5.12 -12.96 6.23
CA VAL A 9 -5.05 -14.38 6.67
C VAL A 9 -4.31 -14.50 8.02
N GLY A 10 -4.08 -13.40 8.73
CA GLY A 10 -3.49 -13.40 10.08
C GLY A 10 -1.96 -13.41 10.11
N LEU A 11 -1.28 -13.24 8.97
CA LEU A 11 0.18 -13.07 8.90
C LEU A 11 0.59 -11.59 8.99
N THR A 12 0.03 -10.88 9.98
CA THR A 12 0.40 -9.50 10.29
C THR A 12 1.86 -9.38 10.78
N SER A 13 2.42 -10.47 11.32
CA SER A 13 3.77 -10.51 11.92
C SER A 13 4.93 -10.81 10.95
N ILE A 14 4.70 -10.98 9.64
CA ILE A 14 5.81 -11.08 8.67
C ILE A 14 6.36 -9.69 8.39
N GLY A 15 7.25 -9.17 9.24
CA GLY A 15 8.01 -7.94 8.99
C GLY A 15 7.22 -6.64 9.13
N GLY A 16 7.46 -5.88 10.20
CA GLY A 16 6.86 -4.55 10.36
C GLY A 16 7.24 -3.58 9.23
N PRO A 17 6.66 -2.36 9.20
CA PRO A 17 6.86 -1.38 8.13
C PRO A 17 8.33 -1.09 7.80
N ALA A 18 9.19 -1.13 8.82
CA ALA A 18 10.64 -0.92 8.68
C ALA A 18 11.39 -2.09 8.04
N GLN A 19 10.90 -3.33 8.18
CA GLN A 19 11.56 -4.55 7.70
C GLN A 19 11.13 -4.99 6.30
N THR A 20 9.95 -4.57 5.82
CA THR A 20 9.46 -4.95 4.48
C THR A 20 9.70 -3.85 3.45
N VAL A 21 9.49 -2.58 3.82
CA VAL A 21 9.52 -1.46 2.86
C VAL A 21 10.94 -1.09 2.43
N ARG A 22 11.84 -0.87 3.40
CA ARG A 22 13.20 -0.36 3.13
C ARG A 22 14.12 -1.36 2.43
N PRO A 23 14.21 -2.64 2.85
CA PRO A 23 15.14 -3.58 2.23
C PRO A 23 14.60 -4.27 0.97
N LEU A 24 13.29 -4.24 0.69
CA LEU A 24 12.68 -5.05 -0.38
C LEU A 24 11.74 -4.27 -1.31
N VAL A 25 10.68 -3.64 -0.80
CA VAL A 25 9.66 -3.01 -1.66
C VAL A 25 10.23 -1.83 -2.44
N TYR A 26 11.00 -0.97 -1.77
CA TYR A 26 11.65 0.17 -2.42
C TYR A 26 12.66 -0.22 -3.52
N PRO A 27 13.67 -1.08 -3.29
CA PRO A 27 14.61 -1.45 -4.35
C PRO A 27 13.96 -2.16 -5.52
N MET A 28 12.89 -2.94 -5.30
CA MET A 28 12.12 -3.55 -6.40
C MET A 28 11.37 -2.49 -7.22
N ALA A 29 10.74 -1.51 -6.56
CA ALA A 29 10.03 -0.43 -7.25
C ALA A 29 10.99 0.49 -8.02
N GLU A 30 12.16 0.79 -7.43
CA GLU A 30 13.21 1.56 -8.08
C GLU A 30 13.80 0.83 -9.30
N GLY A 31 14.06 -0.47 -9.16
CA GLY A 31 14.54 -1.32 -10.26
C GLY A 31 13.54 -1.39 -11.42
N ALA A 32 12.24 -1.51 -11.11
CA ALA A 32 11.17 -1.48 -12.10
C ALA A 32 11.10 -0.13 -12.84
N ALA A 33 11.21 0.98 -12.10
CA ALA A 33 11.22 2.31 -12.69
C ALA A 33 12.46 2.56 -13.57
N THR A 34 13.64 2.15 -13.10
CA THR A 34 14.90 2.25 -13.86
C THR A 34 14.83 1.43 -15.15
N LYS A 35 14.27 0.22 -15.11
CA LYS A 35 14.07 -0.62 -16.31
C LYS A 35 13.11 0.02 -17.32
N LYS A 36 12.03 0.67 -16.86
CA LYS A 36 11.00 1.26 -17.73
C LYS A 36 11.40 2.62 -18.30
N TYR A 37 12.01 3.49 -17.49
CA TYR A 37 12.26 4.89 -17.85
C TYR A 37 13.73 5.19 -18.20
N GLY A 38 14.66 4.31 -17.84
CA GLY A 38 16.10 4.54 -17.95
C GLY A 38 16.61 5.29 -16.73
N ARG A 39 17.12 6.52 -16.90
CA ARG A 39 17.52 7.36 -15.76
C ARG A 39 16.28 7.90 -15.04
N ILE A 40 16.27 7.71 -13.73
CA ILE A 40 15.27 8.28 -12.83
C ILE A 40 15.87 9.50 -12.12
N ASP A 41 15.15 10.62 -12.10
CA ASP A 41 15.56 11.83 -11.38
C ASP A 41 15.26 11.71 -9.87
N ASP A 42 15.85 12.59 -9.06
CA ASP A 42 15.72 12.53 -7.61
C ASP A 42 14.27 12.78 -7.15
N ARG A 43 13.52 13.59 -7.90
CA ARG A 43 12.11 13.84 -7.62
C ARG A 43 11.25 12.60 -7.83
N MET A 44 11.50 11.82 -8.89
CA MET A 44 10.83 10.55 -9.13
C MET A 44 11.20 9.51 -8.07
N ARG A 45 12.48 9.46 -7.69
CA ARG A 45 12.99 8.58 -6.63
C ARG A 45 12.27 8.81 -5.30
N GLU A 46 12.14 10.06 -4.85
CA GLU A 46 11.44 10.38 -3.60
C GLU A 46 9.96 10.03 -3.65
N LYS A 47 9.29 10.24 -4.80
CA LYS A 47 7.89 9.78 -4.95
C LYS A 47 7.78 8.25 -4.89
N ILE A 48 8.68 7.52 -5.55
CA ILE A 48 8.67 6.04 -5.53
C ILE A 48 8.86 5.54 -4.09
N LYS A 49 9.75 6.15 -3.30
CA LYS A 49 9.90 5.84 -1.86
C LYS A 49 8.60 6.05 -1.10
N GLY A 50 7.98 7.22 -1.26
CA GLY A 50 6.73 7.56 -0.57
C GLY A 50 5.59 6.61 -0.92
N TYR A 51 5.42 6.28 -2.20
CA TYR A 51 4.37 5.35 -2.65
C TYR A 51 4.64 3.91 -2.20
N SER A 52 5.91 3.48 -2.17
CA SER A 52 6.31 2.18 -1.64
C SER A 52 5.96 2.03 -0.17
N ALA A 53 6.28 3.05 0.65
CA ALA A 53 5.91 3.07 2.06
C ALA A 53 4.38 3.09 2.27
N SER A 54 3.68 3.95 1.51
CA SER A 54 2.22 4.06 1.62
C SER A 54 1.49 2.75 1.30
N SER A 55 2.03 1.95 0.38
CA SER A 55 1.39 0.71 -0.05
C SER A 55 1.48 -0.40 0.98
N ASP A 56 2.54 -0.41 1.76
CA ASP A 56 2.69 -1.32 2.89
C ASP A 56 1.78 -0.93 4.05
N THR A 57 1.76 0.36 4.42
CA THR A 57 0.89 0.86 5.50
C THR A 57 -0.59 0.59 5.22
N VAL A 58 -1.06 0.91 4.01
CA VAL A 58 -2.46 0.67 3.62
C VAL A 58 -2.76 -0.84 3.58
N GLY A 59 -1.83 -1.64 3.08
CA GLY A 59 -2.01 -3.09 3.00
C GLY A 59 -2.10 -3.75 4.37
N VAL A 60 -1.26 -3.35 5.33
CA VAL A 60 -1.29 -3.89 6.69
C VAL A 60 -2.54 -3.43 7.43
N PHE A 61 -2.86 -2.14 7.40
CA PHE A 61 -4.00 -1.58 8.14
C PHE A 61 -5.32 -2.26 7.75
N PHE A 62 -5.70 -2.18 6.47
CA PHE A 62 -6.96 -2.76 6.01
C PHE A 62 -6.92 -4.28 5.88
N GLY A 63 -5.74 -4.90 5.94
CA GLY A 63 -5.60 -6.35 6.00
C GLY A 63 -5.83 -6.88 7.41
N GLU A 64 -5.29 -6.21 8.43
CA GLU A 64 -5.51 -6.53 9.84
C GLU A 64 -6.99 -6.35 10.24
N ASP A 65 -7.65 -5.31 9.73
CA ASP A 65 -9.06 -5.04 10.01
C ASP A 65 -10.01 -6.18 9.57
N VAL A 66 -9.61 -6.97 8.56
CA VAL A 66 -10.40 -8.12 8.06
C VAL A 66 -10.18 -9.37 8.91
N PHE A 67 -9.13 -9.41 9.74
CA PHE A 67 -8.79 -10.57 10.55
C PHE A 67 -9.50 -10.55 11.90
N VAL A 68 -10.22 -11.64 12.20
CA VAL A 68 -11.12 -11.78 13.37
C VAL A 68 -10.38 -11.73 14.71
N ALA A 69 -9.09 -12.11 14.76
CA ALA A 69 -8.38 -12.36 16.03
C ALA A 69 -7.54 -11.15 16.50
N VAL A 70 -8.16 -9.97 16.55
CA VAL A 70 -7.59 -8.76 17.18
C VAL A 70 -8.29 -8.48 18.49
N GLY A 71 -7.53 -8.17 19.56
CA GLY A 71 -8.08 -7.90 20.89
C GLY A 71 -9.10 -6.75 20.93
N SER A 72 -9.06 -5.84 19.95
CA SER A 72 -10.04 -4.77 19.76
C SER A 72 -11.45 -5.30 19.47
N ILE A 73 -11.58 -6.38 18.67
CA ILE A 73 -12.88 -6.96 18.32
C ILE A 73 -13.53 -7.56 19.57
N LEU A 74 -12.77 -8.27 20.40
CA LEU A 74 -13.28 -8.83 21.65
C LEU A 74 -13.73 -7.73 22.63
N LEU A 75 -13.03 -6.60 22.68
CA LEU A 75 -13.44 -5.45 23.47
C LEU A 75 -14.77 -4.85 22.96
N ILE A 76 -14.92 -4.71 21.64
CA ILE A 76 -16.15 -4.20 21.01
C ILE A 76 -17.31 -5.15 21.31
N THR A 77 -17.15 -6.44 21.08
CA THR A 77 -18.23 -7.42 21.30
C THR A 77 -18.61 -7.50 22.78
N THR A 78 -17.64 -7.50 23.70
CA THR A 78 -17.90 -7.49 25.15
C THR A 78 -18.62 -6.21 25.58
N PHE A 79 -18.23 -5.05 25.05
CA PHE A 79 -18.88 -3.78 25.36
C PHE A 79 -20.32 -3.73 24.84
N VAL A 80 -20.55 -4.19 23.59
CA VAL A 80 -21.88 -4.20 22.97
C VAL A 80 -22.81 -5.17 23.71
N ASP A 81 -22.32 -6.35 24.07
CA ASP A 81 -23.07 -7.34 24.83
C ASP A 81 -23.43 -6.79 26.23
N ALA A 82 -22.47 -6.19 26.93
CA ALA A 82 -22.69 -5.62 28.26
C ALA A 82 -23.62 -4.39 28.26
N THR A 83 -23.60 -3.56 27.21
CA THR A 83 -24.34 -2.29 27.17
C THR A 83 -25.73 -2.44 26.54
N TYR A 84 -25.84 -3.25 25.49
CA TYR A 84 -27.04 -3.34 24.65
C TYR A 84 -27.70 -4.72 24.69
N GLY A 85 -27.08 -5.74 25.31
CA GLY A 85 -27.60 -7.11 25.34
C GLY A 85 -27.72 -7.75 23.95
N LEU A 86 -27.00 -7.19 22.97
CA LEU A 86 -26.92 -7.69 21.62
C LEU A 86 -25.74 -8.66 21.59
N SER A 87 -26.00 -9.95 21.77
CA SER A 87 -24.97 -11.00 21.74
C SER A 87 -24.33 -11.09 20.36
N LEU A 88 -23.37 -10.21 20.11
CA LEU A 88 -22.72 -9.99 18.84
C LEU A 88 -21.49 -10.89 18.72
N GLU A 89 -21.47 -11.74 17.71
CA GLU A 89 -20.37 -12.67 17.52
C GLU A 89 -19.20 -11.97 16.79
N PRO A 90 -17.93 -12.17 17.20
CA PRO A 90 -16.78 -11.55 16.55
C PRO A 90 -16.70 -11.78 15.04
N ILE A 91 -17.23 -12.91 14.57
CA ILE A 91 -17.24 -13.27 13.15
C ILE A 91 -18.13 -12.32 12.32
N ASP A 92 -19.23 -11.82 12.88
CA ASP A 92 -20.12 -10.89 12.20
C ASP A 92 -19.42 -9.57 11.89
N LEU A 93 -18.59 -9.11 12.83
CA LEU A 93 -17.80 -7.89 12.68
C LEU A 93 -16.75 -8.05 11.57
N ALA A 94 -16.08 -9.20 11.52
CA ALA A 94 -15.09 -9.49 10.49
C ALA A 94 -15.70 -9.65 9.09
N LEU A 95 -16.89 -10.25 8.97
CA LEU A 95 -17.61 -10.32 7.70
C LEU A 95 -17.91 -8.93 7.14
N TRP A 96 -18.25 -7.98 8.01
CA TRP A 96 -18.46 -6.58 7.64
C TRP A 96 -17.16 -5.80 7.36
N ALA A 97 -16.01 -6.26 7.83
CA ALA A 97 -14.72 -5.68 7.47
C ALA A 97 -14.28 -6.03 6.03
N ILE A 98 -14.71 -7.18 5.48
CA ILE A 98 -14.40 -7.62 4.10
C ILE A 98 -14.76 -6.54 3.05
N PRO A 99 -16.00 -6.02 2.97
CA PRO A 99 -16.34 -5.01 1.97
C PRO A 99 -15.51 -3.72 2.12
N THR A 100 -15.16 -3.34 3.36
CA THR A 100 -14.26 -2.20 3.63
C THR A 100 -12.85 -2.46 3.10
N GLY A 101 -12.31 -3.67 3.32
CA GLY A 101 -11.03 -4.09 2.77
C GLY A 101 -11.00 -4.07 1.23
N ILE A 102 -12.09 -4.52 0.59
CA ILE A 102 -12.24 -4.45 -0.87
C ILE A 102 -12.29 -2.99 -1.35
N ALA A 103 -13.04 -2.12 -0.69
CA ALA A 103 -13.10 -0.71 -1.03
C ALA A 103 -11.72 -0.05 -0.92
N ALA A 104 -10.98 -0.32 0.15
CA ALA A 104 -9.61 0.16 0.33
C ALA A 104 -8.67 -0.33 -0.77
N LEU A 105 -8.80 -1.61 -1.17
CA LEU A 105 -8.03 -2.20 -2.27
C LEU A 105 -8.26 -1.45 -3.58
N ILE A 106 -9.53 -1.15 -3.90
CA ILE A 106 -9.92 -0.45 -5.13
C ILE A 106 -9.39 0.98 -5.13
N VAL A 107 -9.59 1.72 -4.03
CA VAL A 107 -9.16 3.12 -3.92
C VAL A 107 -7.64 3.24 -3.98
N HIS A 108 -6.92 2.41 -3.21
CA HIS A 108 -5.46 2.45 -3.18
C HIS A 108 -4.85 1.90 -4.48
N GLY A 109 -5.43 0.84 -5.06
CA GLY A 109 -5.07 0.33 -6.37
C GLY A 109 -5.23 1.40 -7.46
N GLY A 110 -6.37 2.08 -7.48
CA GLY A 110 -6.61 3.22 -8.39
C GLY A 110 -5.59 4.35 -8.19
N ARG A 111 -5.24 4.68 -6.95
CA ARG A 111 -4.20 5.68 -6.64
C ARG A 111 -2.83 5.28 -7.19
N LEU A 112 -2.46 4.00 -7.15
CA LEU A 112 -1.22 3.50 -7.75
C LEU A 112 -1.23 3.57 -9.28
N LEU A 113 -2.36 3.22 -9.92
CA LEU A 113 -2.49 3.33 -11.38
C LEU A 113 -2.37 4.79 -11.85
N LEU A 114 -2.94 5.73 -11.10
CA LEU A 114 -2.77 7.16 -11.37
C LEU A 114 -1.33 7.62 -11.13
N PHE A 115 -0.63 7.02 -10.16
CA PHE A 115 0.78 7.29 -9.92
C PHE A 115 1.66 6.83 -11.07
N ASP A 116 1.41 5.66 -11.66
CA ASP A 116 2.14 5.20 -12.85
C ASP A 116 2.02 6.20 -14.02
N ARG A 117 0.82 6.74 -14.26
CA ARG A 117 0.61 7.78 -15.27
C ARG A 117 1.34 9.09 -14.94
N ARG A 118 1.53 9.40 -13.66
CA ARG A 118 2.33 10.56 -13.22
C ARG A 118 3.82 10.31 -13.43
N LEU A 119 4.29 9.08 -13.22
CA LEU A 119 5.67 8.69 -13.53
C LEU A 119 5.96 8.76 -15.03
N ASP A 120 5.04 8.32 -15.87
CA ASP A 120 5.17 8.45 -17.34
C ASP A 120 5.37 9.92 -17.76
N LYS A 121 4.60 10.85 -17.17
CA LYS A 121 4.75 12.29 -17.42
C LYS A 121 6.09 12.84 -16.91
N MET A 122 6.47 12.50 -15.67
CA MET A 122 7.75 12.94 -15.09
C MET A 122 8.95 12.45 -15.91
N ALA A 123 8.89 11.22 -16.44
CA ALA A 123 9.91 10.68 -17.32
C ALA A 123 9.96 11.39 -18.68
N ALA A 124 8.81 11.83 -19.22
CA ALA A 124 8.76 12.61 -20.45
C ALA A 124 9.37 14.01 -20.25
N ASP A 125 9.01 14.70 -19.15
CA ASP A 125 9.55 16.02 -18.81
C ASP A 125 11.07 15.96 -18.62
N ALA A 126 11.57 14.95 -17.88
CA ALA A 126 13.00 14.75 -17.65
C ALA A 126 13.80 14.47 -18.95
N ARG A 127 13.16 13.92 -19.98
CA ARG A 127 13.78 13.74 -21.31
C ARG A 127 13.82 15.02 -22.12
N ALA A 128 12.82 15.90 -21.96
CA ALA A 128 12.78 17.20 -22.63
C ALA A 128 13.83 18.17 -22.08
N ASP A 129 14.13 18.08 -20.78
CA ASP A 129 15.16 18.91 -20.11
C ASP A 129 16.60 18.39 -20.32
N ALA A 130 16.78 17.25 -20.99
CA ALA A 130 18.12 16.73 -21.28
C ALA A 130 18.81 17.63 -22.33
N PRO A 131 20.01 18.20 -22.04
CA PRO A 131 20.67 19.11 -22.96
C PRO A 131 20.96 18.39 -24.28
N THR A 132 20.57 19.00 -25.40
CA THR A 132 20.92 18.55 -26.75
C THR A 132 22.42 18.70 -26.97
N LEU A 133 23.21 17.76 -26.46
CA LEU A 133 24.63 17.61 -26.79
C LEU A 133 24.72 17.01 -28.21
N GLY A 134 24.62 17.87 -29.23
CA GLY A 134 24.76 17.46 -30.62
C GLY A 134 24.28 18.49 -31.64
N ALA A 135 24.85 19.69 -31.64
CA ALA A 135 24.71 20.64 -32.76
C ALA A 135 25.93 21.57 -32.90
N ALA A 136 27.14 21.04 -32.68
CA ALA A 136 28.38 21.71 -33.03
C ALA A 136 29.39 20.64 -33.47
N ALA A 137 29.30 20.27 -34.75
CA ALA A 137 30.35 19.59 -35.50
C ALA A 137 30.76 20.53 -36.64
#